data_AF-A0A914UPL7-F1
#
_entry.id   AF-A0A914UPL7-F1
#
_cell.length_a   1.000
_cell.length_b   1.000
_cell.length_c   1.000
_cell.angle_alpha   90.00
_cell.angle_beta   90.00
_cell.angle_gamma   90.00
#
_symmetry.space_group_name_H-M   'P 1'
#
loop_
_entity.id
_entity.type
_entity.pdbx_description
1 polymer ?
#
loop_
_entity_poly.entity_id
_entity_poly.type
_entity_poly.pdbx_seq_one_letter_code
_entity_poly.pdbx_strand_id
1 'polypeptide(L)'
;MGGLKACIIGSGNWGSAIARIVGSTVQKHAKFDKTVNMWVFEEMVDGKKLSEIINTTHENVKYLPGKILPSNVVAVPDVVESAKDADILIFVVPHQFVKGICEQLLGKIKSNVIGVSLIKGLASHQSGGIKLVSEVIREMLHIDVAVLMGANLAHEVASDNFCEATVGCTNKSAMGQVLKDLFHTDNFRINVVEDA
;
A
#
# COMPACT_ATOMS: atom_id res chain seq x y z
N MET A 1 -7.56 -0.62 23.34
CA MET A 1 -6.38 -0.71 22.45
C MET A 1 -6.87 -0.41 21.04
N GLY A 2 -6.16 0.43 20.29
CA GLY A 2 -6.56 0.80 18.92
C GLY A 2 -6.44 -0.38 17.94
N GLY A 3 -7.16 -0.32 16.82
CA GLY A 3 -7.02 -1.30 15.73
C GLY A 3 -5.68 -1.14 15.00
N LEU A 4 -5.33 -2.13 14.17
CA LEU A 4 -4.11 -2.11 13.34
C LEU A 4 -4.16 -0.95 12.33
N LYS A 5 -3.13 -0.12 12.30
CA LYS A 5 -3.03 1.03 11.40
C LYS A 5 -2.39 0.65 10.07
N ALA A 6 -3.08 0.92 8.97
CA ALA A 6 -2.55 0.73 7.61
C ALA A 6 -2.06 2.06 7.03
N CYS A 7 -0.88 2.02 6.40
CA CYS A 7 -0.36 3.13 5.60
C CYS A 7 0.02 2.65 4.20
N ILE A 8 -0.42 3.39 3.19
CA ILE A 8 -0.15 3.14 1.79
C ILE A 8 1.00 4.04 1.35
N ILE A 9 2.13 3.43 1.03
CA ILE A 9 3.31 4.10 0.50
C ILE A 9 3.17 4.11 -1.03
N GLY A 10 2.52 5.15 -1.55
CA GLY A 10 2.35 5.40 -2.97
C GLY A 10 0.92 5.81 -3.34
N SER A 11 0.81 6.87 -4.15
CA SER A 11 -0.46 7.47 -4.55
C SER A 11 -0.72 7.44 -6.06
N GLY A 12 -0.01 6.59 -6.80
CA GLY A 12 -0.24 6.41 -8.24
C GLY A 12 -1.60 5.77 -8.54
N ASN A 13 -1.82 5.40 -9.81
CA ASN A 13 -3.07 4.78 -10.26
C ASN A 13 -3.40 3.53 -9.42
N TRP A 14 -2.45 2.61 -9.28
CA TRP A 14 -2.64 1.40 -8.47
C TRP A 14 -2.74 1.67 -6.96
N GLY A 15 -1.94 2.60 -6.43
CA GLY A 15 -2.00 2.99 -5.01
C GLY A 15 -3.35 3.58 -4.61
N SER A 16 -3.92 4.42 -5.48
CA SER A 16 -5.26 5.00 -5.28
C SER A 16 -6.38 3.96 -5.37
N ALA A 17 -6.27 3.00 -6.30
CA ALA A 17 -7.23 1.89 -6.40
C ALA A 17 -7.21 1.01 -5.14
N ILE A 18 -6.02 0.74 -4.61
CA ILE A 18 -5.86 0.00 -3.35
C ILE A 18 -6.35 0.81 -2.16
N ALA A 19 -6.14 2.13 -2.15
CA ALA A 19 -6.67 3.00 -1.10
C ALA A 19 -8.20 2.93 -1.02
N ARG A 20 -8.91 2.77 -2.15
CA ARG A 20 -10.37 2.52 -2.14
C ARG A 20 -10.73 1.23 -1.42
N ILE A 21 -10.04 0.13 -1.74
CA ILE A 21 -10.27 -1.18 -1.11
C ILE A 21 -9.98 -1.12 0.38
N VAL A 22 -8.78 -0.68 0.75
CA VAL A 22 -8.31 -0.68 2.14
C VAL A 22 -9.16 0.28 2.97
N GLY A 23 -9.41 1.49 2.47
CA GLY A 23 -10.26 2.48 3.13
C GLY A 23 -11.67 1.93 3.42
N SER A 24 -12.29 1.25 2.46
CA SER A 24 -13.62 0.65 2.63
C SER A 24 -13.60 -0.55 3.59
N THR A 25 -12.54 -1.35 3.54
CA THR A 25 -12.41 -2.59 4.32
C THR A 25 -12.21 -2.27 5.80
N VAL A 26 -11.33 -1.34 6.14
CA VAL A 26 -11.08 -0.99 7.55
C VAL A 26 -12.31 -0.38 8.22
N GLN A 27 -13.22 0.26 7.49
CA GLN A 27 -14.49 0.73 8.04
C GLN A 27 -15.36 -0.43 8.55
N LYS A 28 -15.38 -1.55 7.84
CA LYS A 28 -16.22 -2.72 8.14
C LYS A 28 -15.58 -3.71 9.13
N HIS A 29 -14.25 -3.67 9.27
CA HIS A 29 -13.52 -4.58 10.14
C HIS A 29 -13.10 -3.93 11.46
N ALA A 30 -13.46 -4.54 12.60
CA ALA A 30 -13.09 -4.05 13.94
C ALA A 30 -11.59 -4.21 14.27
N LYS A 31 -10.88 -5.05 13.50
CA LYS A 31 -9.44 -5.33 13.67
C LYS A 31 -8.55 -4.13 13.33
N PHE A 32 -9.01 -3.25 12.44
CA PHE A 32 -8.20 -2.16 11.88
C PHE A 32 -8.61 -0.80 12.44
N ASP A 33 -7.63 0.10 12.54
CA ASP A 33 -7.91 1.52 12.72
C ASP A 33 -8.72 2.02 11.52
N LYS A 34 -9.63 2.97 11.76
CA LYS A 34 -10.51 3.45 10.71
C LYS A 34 -9.78 4.39 9.76
N THR A 35 -8.70 5.03 10.18
CA THR A 35 -7.93 5.95 9.34
C THR A 35 -6.87 5.20 8.55
N VAL A 36 -6.78 5.48 7.25
CA VAL A 36 -5.74 4.94 6.36
C VAL A 36 -4.92 6.12 5.83
N ASN A 37 -3.65 6.18 6.22
CA ASN A 37 -2.76 7.17 5.63
C ASN A 37 -2.32 6.71 4.24
N MET A 38 -2.25 7.62 3.29
CA MET A 38 -1.70 7.39 1.96
C MET A 38 -0.63 8.44 1.70
N TRP A 39 0.62 8.01 1.56
CA TRP A 39 1.70 8.88 1.15
C TRP A 39 1.49 9.37 -0.27
N VAL A 40 1.45 10.68 -0.44
CA VAL A 40 1.35 11.36 -1.74
C VAL A 40 2.63 12.15 -1.96
N PHE A 41 3.41 11.81 -2.98
CA PHE A 41 4.48 12.69 -3.40
C PHE A 41 3.88 14.02 -3.85
N GLU A 42 4.28 15.12 -3.21
CA GLU A 42 3.58 16.39 -3.36
C GLU A 42 3.78 16.98 -4.76
N GLU A 43 2.67 17.35 -5.38
CA GLU A 43 2.65 17.94 -6.72
C GLU A 43 1.60 19.05 -6.77
N MET A 44 1.78 20.00 -7.67
CA MET A 44 0.81 21.07 -7.91
C MET A 44 -0.13 20.68 -9.05
N VAL A 45 -1.43 20.71 -8.81
CA VAL A 45 -2.49 20.54 -9.82
C VAL A 45 -3.39 21.78 -9.75
N ASP A 46 -3.48 22.51 -10.85
CA ASP A 46 -4.26 23.76 -10.96
C ASP A 46 -3.99 24.76 -9.82
N GLY A 47 -2.72 24.88 -9.42
CA GLY A 47 -2.29 25.80 -8.36
C GLY A 47 -2.58 25.35 -6.93
N LYS A 48 -3.06 24.12 -6.72
CA LYS A 48 -3.28 23.52 -5.39
C LYS A 48 -2.39 22.28 -5.20
N LYS A 49 -2.06 21.97 -3.94
CA LYS A 49 -1.35 20.74 -3.61
C LYS A 49 -2.24 19.53 -3.86
N LEU A 50 -1.70 18.49 -4.49
CA LEU A 50 -2.43 17.26 -4.77
C LEU A 50 -2.93 16.60 -3.49
N SER A 51 -2.14 16.63 -2.41
CA SER A 51 -2.56 16.12 -1.10
C SER A 51 -3.80 16.86 -0.55
N GLU A 52 -3.84 18.19 -0.67
CA GLU A 52 -4.97 19.03 -0.26
C GLU A 52 -6.21 18.76 -1.14
N ILE A 53 -6.04 18.58 -2.45
CA ILE A 53 -7.13 18.20 -3.35
C ILE A 53 -7.71 16.85 -2.90
N ILE A 54 -6.88 15.82 -2.73
CA ILE A 54 -7.35 14.49 -2.31
C ILE A 54 -8.07 14.55 -0.97
N ASN A 55 -7.56 15.31 0.01
CA ASN A 55 -8.20 15.40 1.32
C ASN A 55 -9.52 16.18 1.32
N THR A 56 -9.75 17.05 0.33
CA THR A 56 -10.97 17.88 0.26
C THR A 56 -12.02 17.32 -0.69
N THR A 57 -11.61 16.73 -1.81
CA THR A 57 -12.51 16.16 -2.82
C THR A 57 -12.65 14.64 -2.70
N HIS A 58 -11.78 14.00 -1.92
CA HIS A 58 -11.64 12.55 -1.86
C HIS A 58 -11.40 11.93 -3.23
N GLU A 59 -10.68 12.62 -4.11
CA GLU A 59 -10.37 12.13 -5.45
C GLU A 59 -8.90 12.41 -5.80
N ASN A 60 -8.20 11.39 -6.29
CA ASN A 60 -6.91 11.59 -6.91
C ASN A 60 -7.09 11.96 -8.38
N VAL A 61 -7.40 13.24 -8.61
CA VAL A 61 -7.74 13.80 -9.93
C VAL A 61 -6.67 13.57 -11.00
N LYS A 62 -5.41 13.37 -10.59
CA LYS A 62 -4.28 13.16 -11.49
C LYS A 62 -4.09 11.69 -11.88
N TYR A 63 -4.16 10.78 -10.90
CA TYR A 63 -3.76 9.39 -11.10
C TYR A 63 -4.92 8.39 -11.15
N LEU A 64 -6.11 8.76 -10.66
CA LEU A 64 -7.30 7.93 -10.71
C LEU A 64 -8.57 8.81 -10.84
N PRO A 65 -8.72 9.55 -11.96
CA PRO A 65 -9.83 10.49 -12.15
C PRO A 65 -11.19 9.78 -12.17
N GLY A 66 -12.22 10.45 -11.64
CA GLY A 66 -13.60 9.98 -11.56
C GLY A 66 -13.86 8.92 -10.49
N LYS A 67 -12.88 8.60 -9.64
CA LYS A 67 -12.99 7.56 -8.61
C LYS A 67 -12.83 8.15 -7.22
N ILE A 68 -13.94 8.22 -6.49
CA ILE A 68 -13.98 8.69 -5.11
C ILE A 68 -13.28 7.68 -4.18
N LEU A 69 -12.37 8.17 -3.36
CA LEU A 69 -11.73 7.48 -2.25
C LEU A 69 -12.65 7.55 -1.02
N PRO A 70 -12.65 6.53 -0.16
CA PRO A 70 -13.30 6.60 1.15
C PRO A 70 -12.78 7.79 1.96
N SER A 71 -13.66 8.49 2.69
CA SER A 71 -13.31 9.73 3.41
C SER A 71 -12.32 9.55 4.56
N ASN A 72 -12.09 8.30 4.96
CA ASN A 72 -11.10 7.90 5.96
C ASN A 72 -9.70 7.64 5.38
N VAL A 73 -9.51 7.78 4.06
CA VAL A 73 -8.19 7.82 3.42
C VAL A 73 -7.65 9.24 3.50
N VAL A 74 -6.51 9.40 4.16
CA VAL A 74 -5.87 10.71 4.38
C VAL A 74 -4.59 10.78 3.56
N ALA A 75 -4.53 11.73 2.62
CA ALA A 75 -3.33 12.04 1.88
C ALA A 75 -2.32 12.79 2.76
N VAL A 76 -1.11 12.25 2.87
CA VAL A 76 -0.03 12.83 3.68
C VAL A 76 1.20 13.03 2.79
N PRO A 77 1.76 14.25 2.70
CA PRO A 77 2.86 14.53 1.77
C PRO A 77 4.24 14.04 2.26
N ASP A 78 4.42 13.92 3.57
CA ASP A 78 5.65 13.41 4.17
C ASP A 78 5.56 11.89 4.40
N VAL A 79 6.53 11.15 3.88
CA VAL A 79 6.50 9.68 3.92
C VAL A 79 6.71 9.15 5.35
N VAL A 80 7.52 9.83 6.16
CA VAL A 80 7.80 9.43 7.54
C VAL A 80 6.57 9.69 8.42
N GLU A 81 5.94 10.84 8.27
CA GLU A 81 4.69 11.19 8.94
C GLU A 81 3.58 10.21 8.56
N SER A 82 3.44 9.89 7.26
CA SER A 82 2.41 8.97 6.80
C SER A 82 2.55 7.58 7.42
N ALA A 83 3.80 7.10 7.56
CA ALA A 83 4.14 5.78 8.08
C ALA A 83 4.18 5.73 9.61
N LYS A 84 4.06 6.88 10.29
CA LYS A 84 4.14 6.98 11.74
C LYS A 84 3.07 6.11 12.39
N ASP A 85 3.51 5.29 13.34
CA ASP A 85 2.70 4.34 14.09
C ASP A 85 1.97 3.27 13.26
N ALA A 86 2.27 3.13 11.96
CA ALA A 86 1.65 2.12 11.11
C ALA A 86 2.05 0.70 11.54
N ASP A 87 1.07 -0.20 11.62
CA ASP A 87 1.26 -1.63 11.83
C ASP A 87 1.48 -2.36 10.49
N ILE A 88 0.99 -1.77 9.39
CA ILE A 88 1.05 -2.34 8.04
C ILE A 88 1.49 -1.25 7.06
N LEU A 89 2.58 -1.50 6.32
CA LEU A 89 3.07 -0.64 5.24
C LEU A 89 2.83 -1.31 3.88
N ILE A 90 2.02 -0.66 3.04
CA ILE A 90 1.64 -1.15 1.71
C ILE A 90 2.48 -0.40 0.68
N PHE A 91 3.54 -1.02 0.16
CA PHE A 91 4.42 -0.44 -0.84
C PHE A 91 3.83 -0.58 -2.24
N VAL A 92 3.49 0.55 -2.87
CA VAL A 92 2.81 0.60 -4.17
C VAL A 92 3.30 1.78 -5.00
N VAL A 93 4.62 1.79 -5.24
CA VAL A 93 5.33 2.82 -6.01
C VAL A 93 6.04 2.21 -7.21
N PRO A 94 6.41 3.01 -8.23
CA PRO A 94 7.36 2.57 -9.23
C PRO A 94 8.67 2.07 -8.59
N HIS A 95 9.17 0.92 -9.04
CA HIS A 95 10.27 0.19 -8.38
C HIS A 95 11.55 1.04 -8.21
N GLN A 96 11.81 1.98 -9.12
CA GLN A 96 12.98 2.86 -9.07
C GLN A 96 13.02 3.79 -7.85
N PHE A 97 11.88 4.06 -7.21
CA PHE A 97 11.81 4.96 -6.04
C PHE A 97 11.93 4.23 -4.69
N VAL A 98 11.84 2.89 -4.69
CA VAL A 98 11.75 2.09 -3.46
C VAL A 98 12.94 2.31 -2.53
N LYS A 99 14.16 2.33 -3.08
CA LYS A 99 15.38 2.50 -2.26
C LYS A 99 15.38 3.83 -1.52
N GLY A 100 15.14 4.95 -2.21
CA GLY A 100 15.12 6.27 -1.59
C GLY A 100 14.00 6.45 -0.57
N ILE A 101 12.88 5.73 -0.73
CA ILE A 101 11.81 5.70 0.28
C ILE A 101 12.23 4.88 1.51
N CYS A 102 12.85 3.71 1.31
CA CYS A 102 13.33 2.89 2.41
C CYS A 102 14.41 3.61 3.22
N GLU A 103 15.31 4.36 2.58
CA GLU A 103 16.31 5.21 3.26
C GLU A 103 15.66 6.24 4.18
N GLN A 104 14.54 6.85 3.77
CA GLN A 104 13.83 7.82 4.59
C GLN A 104 13.13 7.18 5.80
N LEU A 105 12.61 5.96 5.62
CA LEU A 105 11.86 5.21 6.63
C LEU A 105 12.75 4.45 7.63
N LEU A 106 14.00 4.15 7.28
CA LEU A 106 14.93 3.39 8.10
C LEU A 106 15.06 4.01 9.52
N GLY A 107 14.78 3.19 10.53
CA GLY A 107 14.84 3.60 11.94
C GLY A 107 13.70 4.50 12.42
N LYS A 108 12.66 4.74 11.59
CA LYS A 108 11.54 5.64 11.89
C LYS A 108 10.16 4.97 11.82
N ILE A 109 10.14 3.66 11.59
CA ILE A 109 8.92 2.82 11.56
C ILE A 109 8.84 1.95 12.82
N LYS A 110 7.66 1.42 13.14
CA LYS A 110 7.48 0.51 14.28
C LYS A 110 8.34 -0.76 14.10
N SER A 111 8.90 -1.27 15.18
CA SER A 111 9.76 -2.46 15.16
C SER A 111 9.04 -3.75 14.74
N ASN A 112 7.71 -3.81 14.90
CA ASN A 112 6.87 -4.96 14.57
C ASN A 112 5.98 -4.71 13.34
N VAL A 113 6.31 -3.70 12.52
CA VAL A 113 5.54 -3.38 11.32
C VAL A 113 5.65 -4.48 10.29
N ILE A 114 4.55 -4.78 9.61
CA ILE A 114 4.50 -5.70 8.49
C ILE A 114 4.56 -4.91 7.19
N GLY A 115 5.47 -5.27 6.29
CA GLY A 115 5.49 -4.77 4.92
C GLY A 115 4.66 -5.65 3.98
N VAL A 116 4.01 -5.05 3.00
CA VAL A 116 3.46 -5.76 1.84
C VAL A 116 3.80 -5.00 0.56
N SER A 117 4.47 -5.66 -0.39
CA SER A 117 4.84 -5.07 -1.67
C SER A 117 3.83 -5.44 -2.75
N LEU A 118 3.26 -4.43 -3.41
CA LEU A 118 2.40 -4.57 -4.59
C LEU A 118 3.15 -4.23 -5.88
N ILE A 119 4.48 -4.12 -5.80
CA ILE A 119 5.34 -3.65 -6.86
C ILE A 119 5.75 -4.84 -7.74
N LYS A 120 5.22 -4.89 -8.96
CA LYS A 120 5.66 -5.84 -9.98
C LYS A 120 6.97 -5.36 -10.59
N GLY A 121 8.03 -6.17 -10.47
CA GLY A 121 9.32 -5.87 -11.08
C GLY A 121 10.50 -6.46 -10.32
N LEU A 122 11.68 -6.22 -10.88
CA LEU A 122 12.97 -6.65 -10.35
C LEU A 122 13.86 -5.44 -10.15
N ALA A 123 14.69 -5.48 -9.10
CA ALA A 123 15.74 -4.51 -8.87
C ALA A 123 17.09 -5.09 -9.29
N SER A 124 17.95 -4.26 -9.89
CA SER A 124 19.33 -4.66 -10.18
C SER A 124 20.12 -4.81 -8.88
N HIS A 125 20.86 -5.92 -8.78
CA HIS A 125 21.77 -6.16 -7.66
C HIS A 125 23.16 -5.54 -7.92
N GLN A 126 23.81 -5.03 -6.87
CA GLN A 126 25.11 -4.33 -7.01
C GLN A 126 26.23 -5.24 -7.51
N SER A 127 26.20 -6.53 -7.19
CA SER A 127 27.17 -7.53 -7.67
C SER A 127 26.79 -8.16 -9.02
N GLY A 128 25.82 -7.59 -9.74
CA GLY A 128 25.19 -8.22 -10.89
C GLY A 128 24.04 -9.16 -10.49
N GLY A 129 23.12 -9.38 -11.42
CA GLY A 129 21.90 -10.18 -11.21
C GLY A 129 20.65 -9.36 -10.89
N ILE A 130 19.56 -10.08 -10.67
CA ILE A 130 18.24 -9.52 -10.37
C ILE A 130 17.85 -9.86 -8.94
N LYS A 131 17.06 -8.99 -8.32
CA LYS A 131 16.53 -9.16 -6.97
C LYS A 131 15.06 -8.81 -6.94
N LEU A 132 14.27 -9.48 -6.11
CA LEU A 132 12.88 -9.10 -5.91
C LEU A 132 12.81 -7.77 -5.16
N VAL A 133 11.85 -6.91 -5.52
CA VAL A 133 11.65 -5.63 -4.82
C VAL A 133 11.30 -5.85 -3.35
N SER A 134 10.55 -6.92 -3.03
CA SER A 134 10.23 -7.32 -1.65
C SER A 134 11.48 -7.64 -0.82
N GLU A 135 12.48 -8.30 -1.41
CA GLU A 135 13.76 -8.57 -0.75
C GLU A 135 14.55 -7.29 -0.51
N VAL A 136 14.54 -6.35 -1.44
CA VAL A 136 15.19 -5.04 -1.24
C VAL A 136 14.56 -4.31 -0.05
N ILE A 137 13.22 -4.27 0.04
CA ILE A 137 12.51 -3.65 1.17
C ILE A 137 12.86 -4.37 2.47
N ARG A 138 12.82 -5.70 2.47
CA ARG A 138 13.12 -6.55 3.64
C ARG A 138 14.52 -6.27 4.20
N GLU A 139 15.52 -6.20 3.33
CA GLU A 139 16.90 -5.98 3.74
C GLU A 139 17.16 -4.55 4.22
N MET A 140 16.58 -3.56 3.54
CA MET A 140 16.81 -2.16 3.88
C MET A 140 16.09 -1.75 5.17
N LEU A 141 14.89 -2.28 5.43
CA LEU A 141 14.08 -1.89 6.58
C LEU A 141 14.15 -2.89 7.74
N HIS A 142 14.70 -4.09 7.52
CA HIS A 142 14.76 -5.17 8.51
C HIS A 142 13.37 -5.59 9.04
N ILE A 143 12.38 -5.70 8.14
CA ILE A 143 10.99 -6.07 8.45
C ILE A 143 10.54 -7.28 7.64
N ASP A 144 9.55 -8.01 8.13
CA ASP A 144 8.88 -9.01 7.31
C ASP A 144 8.09 -8.35 6.19
N VAL A 145 8.25 -8.88 4.97
CA VAL A 145 7.60 -8.35 3.76
C VAL A 145 6.84 -9.47 3.06
N ALA A 146 5.53 -9.32 2.94
CA ALA A 146 4.71 -10.10 2.03
C ALA A 146 4.66 -9.47 0.64
N VAL A 147 4.10 -10.18 -0.33
CA VAL A 147 3.78 -9.64 -1.66
C VAL A 147 2.31 -9.79 -1.96
N LEU A 148 1.75 -8.89 -2.76
CA LEU A 148 0.42 -9.07 -3.36
C LEU A 148 0.54 -8.92 -4.88
N MET A 149 0.28 -10.02 -5.60
CA MET A 149 0.46 -10.13 -7.04
C MET A 149 -0.81 -10.72 -7.67
N GLY A 150 -1.20 -10.27 -8.87
CA GLY A 150 -2.40 -10.76 -9.54
C GLY A 150 -2.53 -10.28 -10.99
N ALA A 151 -3.51 -10.81 -11.70
CA ALA A 151 -3.91 -10.34 -13.03
C ALA A 151 -4.99 -9.26 -12.87
N ASN A 152 -4.55 -8.07 -12.50
CA ASN A 152 -5.43 -6.98 -12.09
C ASN A 152 -4.98 -5.65 -12.69
N LEU A 153 -5.94 -4.92 -13.28
CA LEU A 153 -5.76 -3.55 -13.77
C LEU A 153 -6.37 -2.56 -12.79
N ALA A 154 -5.66 -1.46 -12.54
CA ALA A 154 -6.07 -0.47 -11.57
C ALA A 154 -7.46 0.12 -11.81
N HIS A 155 -7.81 0.38 -13.07
CA HIS A 155 -9.11 0.93 -13.42
C HIS A 155 -10.26 -0.08 -13.20
N GLU A 156 -10.02 -1.38 -13.41
CA GLU A 156 -11.04 -2.44 -13.23
C GLU A 156 -11.33 -2.62 -11.75
N VAL A 157 -10.26 -2.70 -10.96
CA VAL A 157 -10.34 -2.80 -9.49
C VAL A 157 -11.02 -1.56 -8.90
N ALA A 158 -10.67 -0.36 -9.37
CA ALA A 158 -11.32 0.87 -8.95
C ALA A 158 -12.77 1.02 -9.47
N SER A 159 -13.19 0.20 -10.42
CA SER A 159 -14.58 0.11 -10.89
C SER A 159 -15.36 -1.01 -10.22
N ASP A 160 -14.77 -1.65 -9.20
CA ASP A 160 -15.35 -2.77 -8.47
C ASP A 160 -15.68 -3.96 -9.39
N ASN A 161 -14.96 -4.10 -10.52
CA ASN A 161 -15.05 -5.29 -11.36
C ASN A 161 -14.37 -6.47 -10.67
N PHE A 162 -14.94 -7.66 -10.86
CA PHE A 162 -14.39 -8.88 -10.28
C PHE A 162 -12.95 -9.16 -10.74
N CYS A 163 -12.05 -9.35 -9.79
CA CYS A 163 -10.68 -9.82 -10.03
C CYS A 163 -10.11 -10.56 -8.83
N GLU A 164 -8.97 -11.23 -9.04
CA GLU A 164 -8.29 -12.02 -8.01
C GLU A 164 -6.84 -11.59 -7.86
N ALA A 165 -6.31 -11.73 -6.64
CA ALA A 165 -4.89 -11.58 -6.34
C ALA A 165 -4.43 -12.62 -5.32
N THR A 166 -3.12 -12.86 -5.33
CA THR A 166 -2.44 -13.77 -4.43
C THR A 166 -1.54 -12.98 -3.50
N VAL A 167 -1.67 -13.23 -2.21
CA VAL A 167 -0.74 -12.80 -1.17
C VAL A 167 0.26 -13.93 -0.92
N GLY A 168 1.53 -13.64 -1.20
CA GLY A 168 2.66 -14.51 -0.86
C GLY A 168 3.28 -14.06 0.46
N CYS A 169 3.37 -14.95 1.44
CA CYS A 169 3.91 -14.62 2.77
C CYS A 169 4.51 -15.83 3.48
N THR A 170 5.64 -15.67 4.15
CA THR A 170 6.32 -16.75 4.89
C THR A 170 5.56 -17.22 6.14
N ASN A 171 4.67 -16.38 6.71
CA ASN A 171 3.82 -16.74 7.85
C ASN A 171 2.34 -16.57 7.48
N LYS A 172 1.73 -17.63 6.94
CA LYS A 172 0.33 -17.62 6.51
C LYS A 172 -0.66 -17.39 7.65
N SER A 173 -0.41 -17.98 8.82
CA SER A 173 -1.36 -17.95 9.95
C SER A 173 -1.53 -16.57 10.57
N ALA A 174 -0.45 -15.80 10.70
CA ALA A 174 -0.48 -14.47 11.30
C ALA A 174 -0.54 -13.36 10.24
N MET A 175 0.51 -13.22 9.43
CA MET A 175 0.62 -12.17 8.41
C MET A 175 -0.39 -12.39 7.27
N GLY A 176 -0.46 -13.61 6.75
CA GLY A 176 -1.34 -13.95 5.63
C GLY A 176 -2.83 -13.67 5.92
N GLN A 177 -3.33 -14.06 7.11
CA GLN A 177 -4.71 -13.81 7.48
C GLN A 177 -5.00 -12.32 7.70
N VAL A 178 -4.08 -11.57 8.32
CA VAL A 178 -4.23 -10.11 8.49
C VAL A 178 -4.31 -9.40 7.14
N LEU A 179 -3.44 -9.76 6.19
CA LEU A 179 -3.43 -9.17 4.85
C LEU A 179 -4.66 -9.59 4.03
N LYS A 180 -5.12 -10.84 4.18
CA LYS A 180 -6.37 -11.29 3.56
C LYS A 180 -7.54 -10.46 4.08
N ASP A 181 -7.67 -10.29 5.39
CA ASP A 181 -8.76 -9.48 5.98
C ASP A 181 -8.69 -8.01 5.55
N LEU A 182 -7.50 -7.49 5.21
CA LEU A 182 -7.30 -6.10 4.80
C LEU A 182 -7.67 -5.84 3.32
N PHE A 183 -7.38 -6.81 2.44
CA PHE A 183 -7.53 -6.64 0.99
C PHE A 183 -8.74 -7.35 0.40
N HIS A 184 -9.28 -8.37 1.05
CA HIS A 184 -10.34 -9.20 0.48
C HIS A 184 -11.69 -8.47 0.46
N THR A 185 -12.32 -8.43 -0.70
CA THR A 185 -13.68 -7.93 -0.90
C THR A 185 -14.46 -8.90 -1.79
N ASP A 186 -15.77 -8.67 -1.97
CA ASP A 186 -16.60 -9.49 -2.86
C ASP A 186 -16.08 -9.54 -4.30
N ASN A 187 -15.51 -8.41 -4.76
CA ASN A 187 -15.00 -8.23 -6.12
C ASN A 187 -13.47 -8.25 -6.22
N PHE A 188 -12.74 -8.31 -5.10
CA PHE A 188 -11.29 -8.50 -5.07
C PHE A 188 -10.93 -9.66 -4.17
N ARG A 189 -10.88 -10.86 -4.75
CA ARG A 189 -10.65 -12.08 -3.98
C ARG A 189 -9.16 -12.32 -3.76
N ILE A 190 -8.82 -12.52 -2.49
CA ILE A 190 -7.45 -12.79 -2.03
C ILE A 190 -7.25 -14.25 -1.68
N ASN A 191 -6.28 -14.87 -2.36
CA ASN A 191 -5.72 -16.19 -2.04
C ASN A 191 -4.38 -16.02 -1.31
N VAL A 192 -4.10 -16.83 -0.30
CA VAL A 192 -2.86 -16.73 0.50
C VAL A 192 -2.03 -17.99 0.37
N VAL A 193 -0.77 -17.81 0.00
CA VAL A 193 0.23 -18.87 -0.21
C VAL A 193 1.49 -18.60 0.62
N GLU A 194 2.29 -19.65 0.85
CA GLU A 194 3.53 -19.57 1.64
C GLU A 194 4.78 -19.27 0.81
N ASP A 195 4.59 -18.97 -0.49
CA ASP A 195 5.64 -18.61 -1.44
C ASP A 195 5.56 -17.11 -1.72
N ALA A 196 6.60 -16.35 -1.34
CA ALA A 196 6.61 -14.89 -1.26
C ALA A 196 7.73 -14.25 -2.08
#